data_AF-A0A357M271-F1
#
_entry.id   AF-A0A357M271-F1
#
_cell.length_a   1.000
_cell.length_b   1.000
_cell.length_c   1.000
_cell.angle_alpha   90.00
_cell.angle_beta   90.00
_cell.angle_gamma   90.00
#
_symmetry.space_group_name_H-M   'P 1'
#
loop_
_entity.id
_entity.type
_entity.pdbx_description
1 polymer ?
#
loop_
_entity_poly.entity_id
_entity_poly.type
_entity_poly.pdbx_seq_one_letter_code
_entity_poly.pdbx_strand_id
1 'polypeptide(L)' 'GNIVGNRHLKKMVAQMNAMKPDVILLAGDVLDDSIEPFIRNSMSEQLKQLKARHGVYAVLGNHEYYGGSIK' A
#
# COMPACT_ATOMS: atom_id res chain seq x y z
N GLY A 1 -7.65 12.79 11.14
CA GLY A 1 -8.32 11.60 10.59
C GLY A 1 -7.76 10.36 11.26
N ASN A 2 -8.55 9.32 11.46
CA ASN A 2 -8.04 8.05 12.02
C ASN A 2 -7.12 7.41 10.99
N ILE A 3 -5.81 7.42 11.24
CA ILE A 3 -4.82 6.69 10.46
C ILE A 3 -5.31 5.24 10.36
N VAL A 4 -5.53 4.77 9.13
CA VAL A 4 -5.93 3.39 8.83
C VAL A 4 -4.81 2.47 9.30
N GLY A 5 -4.88 1.99 10.54
CA GLY A 5 -3.78 1.23 11.15
C GLY A 5 -3.55 -0.14 10.49
N ASN A 6 -2.41 -0.75 10.81
CA ASN A 6 -1.97 -2.07 10.31
C ASN A 6 -3.03 -3.17 10.32
N ARG A 7 -3.96 -3.16 11.28
CA ARG A 7 -5.04 -4.14 11.37
C ARG A 7 -5.99 -4.06 10.17
N HIS A 8 -6.32 -2.85 9.74
CA HIS A 8 -7.21 -2.64 8.60
C HIS A 8 -6.49 -3.02 7.30
N LEU A 9 -5.22 -2.64 7.17
CA LEU A 9 -4.38 -3.01 6.03
C LEU A 9 -4.26 -4.54 5.88
N LYS A 10 -4.00 -5.26 6.98
CA LYS A 10 -3.91 -6.72 6.95
C LYS A 10 -5.22 -7.39 6.50
N LYS A 11 -6.37 -6.86 6.92
CA LYS A 11 -7.69 -7.35 6.46
C LYS A 11 -7.88 -7.12 4.97
N MET A 12 -7.53 -5.93 4.48
CA MET A 12 -7.59 -5.59 3.06
C MET A 12 -6.73 -6.54 2.23
N VAL A 13 -5.47 -6.75 2.60
CA VAL A 13 -4.55 -7.67 1.90
C VAL A 13 -5.12 -9.10 1.85
N ALA A 14 -5.66 -9.59 2.96
CA ALA A 14 -6.26 -10.92 3.02
C ALA A 14 -7.47 -11.05 2.08
N GLN A 15 -8.34 -10.03 2.05
CA GLN A 15 -9.50 -10.00 1.16
C GLN A 15 -9.08 -9.91 -0.31
N MET A 16 -8.12 -9.06 -0.66
CA MET A 16 -7.62 -8.93 -2.03
C MET A 16 -7.01 -10.25 -2.53
N ASN A 17 -6.19 -10.90 -1.72
CA ASN A 17 -5.61 -12.19 -2.09
C ASN A 17 -6.65 -13.30 -2.24
N ALA A 18 -7.71 -13.29 -1.42
CA ALA A 18 -8.80 -14.27 -1.52
C ALA A 18 -9.59 -14.15 -2.83
N MET A 19 -9.68 -12.94 -3.39
CA MET A 19 -10.34 -12.70 -4.68
C MET A 19 -9.55 -13.23 -5.88
N LYS A 20 -8.27 -13.61 -5.71
CA LYS A 20 -7.37 -14.05 -6.79
C LYS A 20 -7.39 -13.11 -8.01
N PRO A 21 -7.11 -11.81 -7.82
CA PRO A 21 -7.23 -10.83 -8.89
C PRO A 21 -6.22 -11.10 -9.99
N ASP A 22 -6.60 -10.76 -11.22
CA ASP A 22 -5.67 -10.78 -12.34
C ASP A 22 -4.69 -9.60 -12.27
N VAL A 23 -5.16 -8.42 -11.85
CA VAL A 23 -4.34 -7.20 -11.67
C VAL A 23 -4.77 -6.48 -10.40
N ILE A 24 -3.82 -5.88 -9.68
CA ILE A 24 -4.12 -4.91 -8.60
C ILE A 24 -3.51 -3.56 -8.98
N LEU A 25 -4.31 -2.50 -8.90
CA LEU A 25 -3.89 -1.12 -9.15
C LEU A 25 -4.08 -0.29 -7.87
N LEU A 26 -3.00 0.30 -7.37
CA LEU A 26 -2.99 1.26 -6.26
C LEU A 26 -2.84 2.67 -6.87
N ALA A 27 -3.95 3.42 -6.93
CA ALA A 27 -4.08 4.61 -7.77
C ALA A 27 -3.59 5.92 -7.13
N GLY A 28 -2.52 5.90 -6.33
CA GLY A 28 -2.03 7.09 -5.61
C GLY A 28 -2.99 7.56 -4.53
N ASP A 29 -2.58 8.56 -3.75
CA ASP A 29 -3.32 9.13 -2.60
C ASP A 29 -3.82 8.09 -1.56
N VAL A 30 -3.25 6.87 -1.60
CA VAL A 30 -3.49 5.83 -0.59
C VAL A 30 -2.84 6.22 0.76
N LEU A 31 -1.83 7.10 0.71
CA LEU A 31 -1.05 7.59 1.84
C LEU A 31 -1.23 9.10 1.99
N ASP A 32 -2.46 9.51 2.29
CA ASP A 32 -2.92 10.91 2.33
C ASP A 32 -2.04 11.82 3.23
N ASP A 33 -1.54 11.34 4.38
CA ASP A 33 -1.09 12.28 5.43
C ASP A 33 0.34 12.09 5.98
N SER A 34 1.03 10.97 5.71
CA SER A 34 2.47 10.84 6.04
C SER A 34 3.05 9.46 5.67
N ILE A 35 4.20 9.49 5.00
CA ILE A 35 5.02 8.30 4.72
C ILE A 35 5.70 7.79 6.01
N GLU A 36 5.98 8.68 6.98
CA GLU A 36 6.62 8.32 8.25
C GLU A 36 5.92 7.17 9.02
N PRO A 37 4.62 7.24 9.34
CA PRO A 37 3.91 6.14 9.98
C PRO A 37 3.83 4.91 9.09
N PHE A 38 3.80 5.05 7.77
CA PHE A 38 3.76 3.93 6.84
C PHE A 38 5.05 3.10 6.90
N ILE A 39 6.20 3.77 6.91
CA ILE A 39 7.52 3.14 7.09
C ILE A 39 7.69 2.63 8.53
N ARG A 40 7.39 3.47 9.53
CA ARG A 40 7.54 3.12 10.96
C ARG A 40 6.66 1.95 11.39
N ASN A 41 5.48 1.79 10.80
CA ASN A 41 4.56 0.70 11.13
C ASN A 41 4.73 -0.53 10.21
N SER A 42 5.76 -0.58 9.36
CA SER A 42 5.98 -1.73 8.45
C SER A 42 4.78 -2.04 7.55
N MET A 43 4.01 -1.02 7.17
CA MET A 43 2.84 -1.17 6.29
C MET A 43 3.27 -1.61 4.88
N SER A 44 4.48 -1.21 4.47
CA SER A 44 5.15 -1.72 3.27
C SER A 44 5.25 -3.25 3.23
N GLU A 45 5.58 -3.89 4.36
CA GLU A 45 5.67 -5.37 4.45
C GLU A 45 4.30 -6.05 4.34
N GLN A 46 3.21 -5.35 4.66
CA GLN A 46 1.86 -5.87 4.43
C GLN A 46 1.47 -5.77 2.96
N LEU A 47 1.76 -4.65 2.30
CA LEU A 47 1.44 -4.46 0.88
C LEU A 47 2.25 -5.37 -0.05
N LYS A 48 3.49 -5.71 0.32
CA LYS A 48 4.29 -6.73 -0.38
C LYS A 48 3.63 -8.11 -0.43
N GLN A 49 2.64 -8.39 0.42
CA GLN A 49 1.90 -9.65 0.43
C GLN A 49 0.76 -9.68 -0.59
N LEU A 50 0.45 -8.58 -1.27
CA LEU A 50 -0.55 -8.56 -2.34
C LEU A 50 -0.10 -9.46 -3.50
N LYS A 51 -1.02 -10.29 -4.00
CA LYS A 51 -0.78 -11.23 -5.09
C LYS A 51 -1.83 -11.03 -6.17
N ALA A 52 -1.34 -10.87 -7.39
CA ALA A 52 -2.16 -10.80 -8.59
C ALA A 52 -1.47 -11.55 -9.73
N ARG A 53 -2.26 -12.13 -10.63
CA ARG A 53 -1.74 -12.98 -11.72
C ARG A 53 -0.77 -12.25 -12.65
N HIS A 54 -1.09 -11.01 -13.00
CA HIS A 54 -0.33 -10.16 -13.91
C HIS A 54 0.44 -9.06 -13.18
N GLY A 55 0.37 -9.01 -11.85
CA GLY A 55 1.15 -8.11 -11.02
C GLY A 55 0.34 -7.05 -10.30
N VAL A 56 1.04 -6.37 -9.39
CA VAL A 56 0.53 -5.28 -8.56
C VAL A 56 1.24 -4.02 -9.01
N TYR A 57 0.48 -3.00 -9.38
CA TYR A 57 1.00 -1.73 -9.87
C TYR A 57 0.55 -0.62 -8.93
N ALA A 58 1.47 0.26 -8.59
CA ALA A 58 1.19 1.44 -7.78
C ALA A 58 1.63 2.69 -8.53
N VAL A 59 0.77 3.69 -8.54
CA VAL A 59 1.12 5.06 -8.93
C VAL A 59 1.31 5.83 -7.65
N LEU A 60 2.47 6.47 -7.49
CA LEU A 60 2.77 7.30 -6.34
C LEU A 60 1.97 8.61 -6.44
N GLY A 61 1.33 9.03 -5.35
CA GLY A 61 0.60 10.30 -5.27
C GLY A 61 1.54 11.51 -5.18
N ASN A 62 1.00 12.71 -5.31
CA ASN A 62 1.78 13.97 -5.30
C ASN A 62 2.54 14.22 -3.97
N HIS A 63 2.18 13.53 -2.89
CA HIS A 63 2.82 13.66 -1.57
C HIS A 63 3.90 12.59 -1.29
N GLU A 64 4.11 11.63 -2.20
CA GLU A 64 5.17 10.61 -2.11
C GLU A 64 6.56 11.12 -2.55
N TYR A 65 6.63 12.36 -3.04
CA TYR A 65 7.81 12.96 -3.66
C TYR A 65 8.88 13.48 -2.68
N TYR A 66 8.58 13.61 -1.38
CA TYR A 66 9.53 14.17 -0.40
C TYR A 66 10.42 13.11 0.32
N GLY A 67 10.27 11.83 -0.03
CA GLY A 67 11.00 10.73 0.61
C GLY A 67 12.38 10.41 0.02
N GLY A 68 12.81 11.08 -1.07
CA GLY A 68 14.21 11.21 -1.49
C GLY A 68 15.17 10.03 -1.37
N SER A 69 14.72 8.77 -1.43
CA SER A 69 15.57 7.60 -1.18
C SER A 69 15.09 6.39 -1.99
N ILE A 70 15.03 6.55 -3.31
CA ILE A 70 15.11 5.39 -4.21
C ILE A 70 16.51 5.43 -4.81
N LYS A 71 17.37 4.55 -4.33
CA LYS A 71 18.61 4.15 -4.99
C LYS A 71 18.49 2.66 -5.32
#